data_AF-A0A2G8L9A2-F1
#
_entry.id   AF-A0A2G8L9A2-F1
#
_cell.length_a   1.000
_cell.length_b   1.000
_cell.length_c   1.000
_cell.angle_alpha   90.00
_cell.angle_beta   90.00
_cell.angle_gamma   90.00
#
_symmetry.space_group_name_H-M   'P 1'
#
loop_
_entity.id
_entity.type
_entity.pdbx_description
1 polymer ?
#
loop_
_entity_poly.entity_id
_entity_poly.type
_entity_poly.pdbx_seq_one_letter_code
_entity_poly.pdbx_strand_id
1 'polypeptide(L)'
;MVSALTMIGPSPDWLVGISNENLCTADCGWVESAEFDLLPWDAGTDSGISYMSRNAPTNPQEKMHRLTATFPDNVMSPFFNTTDGELQPMGKIVVRRLSVMEAPCNATYGETGAHDTGDSGETMVKPGMDKHMDTTDMPPKKNMDSFIVIKKPS
;
A
#
# COMPACT_ATOMS: atom_id res chain seq x y z
N MET A 1 0.93 7.15 1.99
CA MET A 1 1.44 6.44 0.80
C MET A 1 0.92 5.02 0.79
N VAL A 2 0.93 4.36 -0.35
CA VAL A 2 0.55 2.95 -0.53
C VAL A 2 1.71 2.21 -1.20
N SER A 3 1.98 0.99 -0.74
CA SER A 3 2.90 0.04 -1.38
C SER A 3 2.25 -1.33 -1.37
N ALA A 4 2.43 -2.08 -2.44
CA ALA A 4 1.87 -3.41 -2.59
C ALA A 4 2.80 -4.26 -3.45
N LEU A 5 2.89 -5.54 -3.11
CA LEU A 5 3.79 -6.52 -3.71
C LEU A 5 3.06 -7.84 -3.85
N THR A 6 3.26 -8.54 -4.96
CA THR A 6 2.93 -9.96 -5.08
C THR A 6 3.98 -10.70 -5.88
N MET A 7 4.19 -11.97 -5.55
CA MET A 7 5.03 -12.89 -6.32
C MET A 7 4.33 -13.25 -7.64
N ILE A 8 5.12 -13.38 -8.70
CA ILE A 8 4.72 -14.05 -9.94
C ILE A 8 4.94 -15.55 -9.73
N GLY A 9 3.87 -16.33 -9.53
CA GLY A 9 3.98 -17.75 -9.19
C GLY A 9 3.73 -18.70 -10.36
N PRO A 10 4.54 -19.78 -10.53
CA PRO A 10 5.83 -20.01 -9.87
C PRO A 10 6.92 -19.06 -10.41
N SER A 11 7.98 -18.78 -9.68
CA SER A 11 9.17 -18.11 -10.21
C SER A 11 10.35 -18.32 -9.26
N PRO A 12 11.60 -18.06 -9.71
CA PRO A 12 12.75 -18.00 -8.83
C PRO A 12 12.52 -17.02 -7.68
N ASP A 13 12.31 -15.74 -8.01
CA ASP A 13 12.01 -14.68 -7.05
C ASP A 13 11.36 -13.43 -7.69
N TRP A 14 10.62 -13.64 -8.78
CA TRP A 14 10.03 -12.54 -9.54
C TRP A 14 8.75 -12.02 -8.91
N LEU A 15 8.56 -10.71 -9.00
CA LEU A 15 7.47 -9.99 -8.37
C LEU A 15 6.91 -8.88 -9.25
N VAL A 16 5.71 -8.43 -8.90
CA VAL A 16 5.12 -7.19 -9.38
C VAL A 16 4.61 -6.37 -8.20
N GLY A 17 4.58 -5.05 -8.34
CA GLY A 17 4.11 -4.20 -7.27
C GLY A 17 4.20 -2.71 -7.57
N ILE A 18 3.71 -1.93 -6.61
CA ILE A 18 3.87 -0.47 -6.53
C ILE A 18 4.59 -0.12 -5.24
N SER A 19 5.36 0.95 -5.25
CA SER A 19 6.15 1.38 -4.09
C SER A 19 6.00 2.88 -3.89
N ASN A 20 5.70 3.27 -2.65
CA ASN A 20 5.65 4.65 -2.22
C ASN A 20 4.66 5.55 -3.00
N GLU A 21 3.53 5.00 -3.45
CA GLU A 21 2.55 5.76 -4.21
C GLU A 21 1.79 6.73 -3.30
N ASN A 22 1.81 8.02 -3.65
CA ASN A 22 1.12 9.05 -2.88
C ASN A 22 -0.30 9.26 -3.40
N LEU A 23 -1.28 8.87 -2.60
CA LEU A 23 -2.70 9.06 -2.90
C LEU A 23 -3.27 10.37 -2.33
N CYS A 24 -2.47 11.14 -1.59
CA CYS A 24 -2.85 12.45 -1.07
C CYS A 24 -2.64 13.52 -2.15
N THR A 25 -3.59 14.43 -2.27
CA THR A 25 -3.57 15.53 -3.23
C THR A 25 -3.18 16.85 -2.54
N ALA A 26 -2.68 17.81 -3.32
CA ALA A 26 -2.19 19.10 -2.80
C ALA A 26 -3.29 19.96 -2.15
N ASP A 27 -4.55 19.71 -2.47
CA ASP A 27 -5.76 20.34 -1.93
C ASP A 27 -6.28 19.64 -0.66
N CYS A 28 -5.38 19.00 0.11
CA CYS A 28 -5.71 18.27 1.35
C CYS A 28 -6.73 17.14 1.16
N GLY A 29 -6.78 16.57 -0.04
CA GLY A 29 -7.71 15.52 -0.43
C GLY A 29 -7.04 14.16 -0.66
N TRP A 30 -7.83 13.27 -1.26
CA TRP A 30 -7.41 11.95 -1.69
C TRP A 30 -7.79 11.76 -3.15
N VAL A 31 -6.91 11.12 -3.94
CA VAL A 31 -7.24 10.75 -5.32
C VAL A 31 -8.51 9.88 -5.34
N GLU A 32 -9.38 10.11 -6.31
CA GLU A 32 -10.60 9.30 -6.47
C GLU A 32 -10.29 7.91 -7.02
N SER A 33 -9.39 7.86 -8.01
CA SER A 33 -8.93 6.62 -8.65
C SER A 33 -7.49 6.78 -9.10
N ALA A 34 -6.72 5.69 -9.03
CA ALA A 34 -5.38 5.58 -9.59
C ALA A 34 -5.19 4.19 -10.21
N GLU A 35 -4.50 4.14 -11.35
CA GLU A 35 -4.18 2.89 -12.06
C GLU A 35 -2.68 2.77 -12.27
N PHE A 36 -2.15 1.58 -12.01
CA PHE A 36 -0.71 1.30 -12.13
C PHE A 36 -0.52 0.01 -12.94
N ASP A 37 0.18 0.13 -14.06
CA ASP A 37 0.59 -1.03 -14.86
C ASP A 37 1.75 -1.74 -14.18
N LEU A 38 1.61 -3.06 -14.05
CA LEU A 38 2.54 -3.88 -13.30
C LEU A 38 3.52 -4.57 -14.23
N LEU A 39 4.79 -4.23 -14.07
CA LEU A 39 5.90 -4.82 -14.80
C LEU A 39 6.73 -5.69 -13.86
N PRO A 40 7.33 -6.77 -14.37
CA PRO A 40 8.08 -7.71 -13.55
C PRO A 40 9.36 -7.10 -13.01
N TRP A 41 9.67 -7.46 -11.78
CA TRP A 41 10.93 -7.17 -11.09
C TRP A 41 11.52 -8.47 -10.57
N ASP A 42 12.85 -8.52 -10.55
CA ASP A 42 13.65 -9.58 -9.95
C ASP A 42 14.09 -9.10 -8.55
N ALA A 43 13.99 -9.96 -7.54
CA ALA A 43 14.31 -9.60 -6.17
C ALA A 43 15.82 -9.64 -5.87
N GLY A 44 16.63 -10.29 -6.72
CA GLY A 44 18.07 -10.41 -6.55
C GLY A 44 18.49 -11.50 -5.54
N THR A 45 17.65 -12.51 -5.33
CA THR A 45 17.83 -13.56 -4.31
C THR A 45 17.94 -14.97 -4.87
N ASP A 46 17.40 -15.25 -6.06
CA ASP A 46 17.51 -16.52 -6.78
C ASP A 46 17.83 -16.31 -8.26
N SER A 47 18.89 -16.94 -8.76
CA SER A 47 19.44 -16.78 -10.11
C SER A 47 18.77 -17.69 -11.16
N GLY A 48 17.60 -18.27 -10.87
CA GLY A 48 16.82 -19.02 -11.85
C GLY A 48 16.40 -18.14 -13.04
N ILE A 49 16.38 -18.71 -14.26
CA ILE A 49 16.12 -17.95 -15.50
C ILE A 49 14.70 -18.18 -16.06
N SER A 50 14.03 -19.25 -15.63
CA SER A 50 12.68 -19.64 -16.06
C SER A 50 11.76 -19.88 -14.86
N TYR A 51 10.44 -19.84 -15.10
CA TYR A 51 9.38 -20.09 -14.12
C TYR A 51 9.59 -21.33 -13.23
N MET A 52 10.15 -22.40 -13.79
CA MET A 52 10.31 -23.72 -13.13
C MET A 52 11.78 -24.05 -12.84
N SER A 53 12.67 -23.05 -12.82
CA SER A 53 14.07 -23.27 -12.47
C SER A 53 14.17 -23.86 -11.06
N ARG A 54 15.14 -24.74 -10.85
CA ARG A 54 15.50 -25.14 -9.47
C ARG A 54 16.08 -23.93 -8.74
N ASN A 55 15.83 -23.85 -7.43
CA ASN A 55 16.38 -22.78 -6.60
C ASN A 55 17.90 -22.70 -6.78
N ALA A 56 18.39 -21.50 -7.06
CA ALA A 56 19.79 -21.17 -7.26
C ALA A 56 20.11 -19.87 -6.52
N PRO A 57 20.45 -19.91 -5.22
CA PRO A 57 20.64 -18.68 -4.43
C PRO A 57 21.65 -17.71 -5.05
N THR A 58 21.27 -16.45 -5.21
CA THR A 58 22.16 -15.39 -5.71
C THR A 58 23.13 -14.96 -4.61
N ASN A 59 24.44 -15.04 -4.89
CA ASN A 59 25.49 -14.69 -3.93
C ASN A 59 26.63 -13.89 -4.59
N PRO A 60 26.87 -12.62 -4.17
CA PRO A 60 26.12 -11.89 -3.15
C PRO A 60 24.68 -11.58 -3.60
N GLN A 61 23.77 -11.33 -2.67
CA GLN A 61 22.42 -10.85 -3.02
C GLN A 61 22.51 -9.55 -3.81
N GLU A 62 21.68 -9.45 -4.84
CA GLU A 62 21.63 -8.29 -5.72
C GLU A 62 20.55 -7.30 -5.29
N LYS A 63 20.60 -6.10 -5.85
CA LYS A 63 19.50 -5.15 -5.69
C LYS A 63 18.33 -5.54 -6.59
N MET A 64 17.13 -5.29 -6.09
CA MET A 64 15.91 -5.43 -6.88
C MET A 64 16.00 -4.59 -8.17
N HIS A 65 15.67 -5.20 -9.30
CA HIS A 65 15.76 -4.56 -10.61
C HIS A 65 14.64 -5.02 -11.54
N ARG A 66 14.33 -4.20 -12.55
CA ARG A 66 13.24 -4.48 -13.48
C ARG A 66 13.67 -5.51 -14.52
N LEU A 67 12.83 -6.51 -14.76
CA LEU A 67 12.97 -7.40 -15.91
C LEU A 67 12.44 -6.69 -17.15
N THR A 68 13.12 -6.87 -18.28
CA THR A 68 12.75 -6.26 -19.57
C THR A 68 12.80 -7.30 -20.67
N ALA A 69 12.35 -6.92 -21.88
CA ALA A 69 12.40 -7.79 -23.03
C ALA A 69 13.83 -8.20 -23.43
N THR A 70 14.83 -7.46 -22.98
CA THR A 70 16.25 -7.69 -23.32
C THR A 70 17.13 -7.86 -22.09
N PHE A 71 16.56 -7.86 -20.88
CA PHE A 71 17.30 -8.01 -19.63
C PHE A 71 16.56 -8.90 -18.62
N PRO A 72 17.19 -9.99 -18.14
CA PRO A 72 18.52 -10.48 -18.53
C PRO A 72 18.54 -10.89 -20.02
N ASP A 73 19.69 -10.69 -20.68
CA ASP A 73 19.88 -11.07 -22.09
C ASP A 73 20.06 -12.59 -22.19
N ASN A 74 18.93 -13.29 -22.10
CA ASN A 74 18.89 -14.74 -22.09
C ASN A 74 17.64 -15.25 -22.79
N VAL A 75 17.84 -16.00 -23.88
CA VAL A 75 16.77 -16.60 -24.69
C VAL A 75 15.87 -17.58 -23.93
N MET A 76 16.30 -18.07 -22.77
CA MET A 76 15.50 -18.94 -21.90
C MET A 76 14.60 -18.16 -20.94
N SER A 77 14.82 -16.84 -20.81
CA SER A 77 13.91 -15.99 -20.05
C SER A 77 12.57 -15.93 -20.77
N PRO A 78 11.45 -16.17 -20.05
CA PRO A 78 10.12 -16.09 -20.65
C PRO A 78 9.72 -14.66 -21.02
N PHE A 79 10.48 -13.66 -20.56
CA PHE A 79 10.27 -12.26 -20.88
C PHE A 79 11.10 -11.83 -22.09
N PHE A 80 12.05 -12.65 -22.56
CA PHE A 80 12.96 -12.26 -23.62
C PHE A 80 12.24 -12.12 -24.97
N ASN A 81 12.33 -10.94 -25.57
CA ASN A 81 11.80 -10.64 -26.89
C ASN A 81 12.70 -9.59 -27.57
N THR A 82 13.21 -9.90 -28.77
CA THR A 82 14.11 -9.02 -29.54
C THR A 82 13.37 -8.15 -30.57
N THR A 83 12.08 -8.39 -30.77
CA THR A 83 11.27 -7.72 -31.81
C THR A 83 10.42 -6.60 -31.23
N ASP A 84 9.86 -6.81 -30.03
CA ASP A 84 9.11 -5.80 -29.28
C ASP A 84 9.96 -5.34 -28.09
N GLY A 85 10.43 -4.08 -28.15
CA GLY A 85 11.33 -3.53 -27.14
C GLY A 85 10.71 -3.28 -25.77
N GLU A 86 9.40 -3.52 -25.59
CA GLU A 86 8.69 -3.26 -24.34
C GLU A 86 7.85 -4.46 -23.90
N LEU A 87 7.99 -4.82 -22.62
CA LEU A 87 7.18 -5.87 -22.00
C LEU A 87 5.74 -5.41 -21.83
N GLN A 88 4.80 -6.28 -22.20
CA GLN A 88 3.40 -6.10 -21.84
C GLN A 88 3.24 -6.13 -20.31
N PRO A 89 2.46 -5.22 -19.72
CA PRO A 89 2.13 -5.27 -18.30
C PRO A 89 1.55 -6.65 -17.92
N MET A 90 2.05 -7.25 -16.85
CA MET A 90 1.58 -8.55 -16.37
C MET A 90 0.29 -8.45 -15.55
N GLY A 91 -0.09 -7.23 -15.19
CA GLY A 91 -1.28 -6.93 -14.41
C GLY A 91 -1.47 -5.44 -14.24
N LYS A 92 -2.53 -5.08 -13.53
CA LYS A 92 -2.85 -3.71 -13.16
C LYS A 92 -3.34 -3.65 -11.72
N ILE A 93 -2.83 -2.69 -10.95
CA ILE A 93 -3.44 -2.27 -9.69
C ILE A 93 -4.38 -1.11 -9.98
N VAL A 94 -5.63 -1.24 -9.55
CA VAL A 94 -6.60 -0.15 -9.58
C VAL A 94 -6.97 0.19 -8.14
N VAL A 95 -6.64 1.40 -7.71
CA VAL A 95 -7.01 1.93 -6.40
C VAL A 95 -8.19 2.85 -6.58
N ARG A 96 -9.31 2.58 -5.87
CA ARG A 96 -10.50 3.43 -5.90
C ARG A 96 -10.87 3.86 -4.49
N ARG A 97 -11.11 5.15 -4.31
CA ARG A 97 -11.61 5.70 -3.06
C ARG A 97 -13.08 5.34 -2.90
N LEU A 98 -13.41 4.57 -1.86
CA LEU A 98 -14.78 4.11 -1.60
C LEU A 98 -15.60 5.13 -0.79
N SER A 99 -14.95 5.79 0.15
CA SER A 99 -15.58 6.83 0.98
C SER A 99 -14.51 7.73 1.57
N VAL A 100 -14.87 8.98 1.83
CA VAL A 100 -14.11 9.89 2.68
C VAL A 100 -14.91 10.04 3.97
N MET A 101 -14.33 9.67 5.10
CA MET A 101 -14.89 10.09 6.38
C MET A 101 -14.52 11.56 6.56
N GLU A 102 -15.52 12.41 6.75
CA GLU A 102 -15.29 13.84 6.98
C GLU A 102 -14.51 14.01 8.28
N ALA A 103 -13.25 14.41 8.15
CA ALA A 103 -12.48 15.01 9.23
C ALA A 103 -12.28 16.48 8.85
N PRO A 104 -12.68 17.45 9.68
CA PRO A 104 -12.35 18.84 9.42
C PRO A 104 -10.82 18.97 9.40
N CYS A 105 -10.29 19.52 8.31
CA CYS A 105 -8.84 19.72 8.11
C CYS A 105 -8.18 20.59 9.21
N ASN A 106 -8.98 21.25 10.06
CA ASN A 106 -8.53 22.13 11.14
C ASN A 106 -8.64 21.50 12.54
N ALA A 107 -8.42 20.19 12.68
CA ALA A 107 -8.13 19.64 13.99
C ALA A 107 -6.73 20.10 14.41
N THR A 108 -6.64 21.26 15.04
CA THR A 108 -5.49 21.60 15.88
C THR A 108 -5.39 20.50 16.93
N TYR A 109 -4.41 19.59 16.79
CA TYR A 109 -4.03 18.71 17.87
C TYR A 109 -3.67 19.62 19.05
N GLY A 110 -4.54 19.66 20.05
CA GLY A 110 -4.44 20.60 21.15
C GLY A 110 -3.09 20.47 21.83
N GLU A 111 -2.27 21.51 21.71
CA GLU A 111 -1.24 21.80 22.71
C GLU A 111 -1.96 22.16 24.02
N THR A 112 -2.26 21.17 24.86
CA THR A 112 -2.49 21.44 26.29
C THR A 112 -1.13 21.39 26.99
N GLY A 113 -0.41 22.49 26.86
CA GLY A 113 0.87 22.74 27.51
C GLY A 113 1.01 24.19 27.91
N ALA A 114 -0.05 24.80 28.47
CA ALA A 114 0.01 26.14 29.03
C ALA A 114 -0.03 26.05 30.56
N HIS A 115 1.14 26.26 31.14
CA HIS A 115 1.42 26.57 32.53
C HIS A 115 0.79 27.92 32.88
N ASP A 116 -0.16 27.98 33.82
CA ASP A 116 -0.36 29.20 34.61
C ASP A 116 -0.91 28.93 36.01
N THR A 117 -0.34 29.66 36.96
CA THR A 117 -0.50 29.62 38.42
C THR A 117 -1.58 30.60 38.87
N GLY A 118 -2.48 30.22 39.79
CA GLY A 118 -3.38 31.19 40.43
C GLY A 118 -4.49 30.57 41.28
N ASP A 119 -4.56 31.01 42.53
CA ASP A 119 -5.29 30.51 43.70
C ASP A 119 -6.71 31.12 43.90
N SER A 120 -7.43 30.55 44.88
CA SER A 120 -8.67 30.97 45.58
C SER A 120 -10.01 30.42 45.04
N GLY A 121 -10.74 29.74 45.94
CA GLY A 121 -11.81 28.79 45.61
C GLY A 121 -13.24 29.16 46.00
N GLU A 122 -14.15 28.20 45.80
CA GLU A 122 -15.38 27.99 46.58
C GLU A 122 -16.04 26.64 46.25
N THR A 123 -16.92 26.20 47.15
CA THR A 123 -17.25 24.82 47.53
C THR A 123 -18.30 24.06 46.67
N MET A 124 -18.07 22.75 46.54
CA MET A 124 -18.98 21.60 46.33
C MET A 124 -20.44 21.78 45.86
N VAL A 125 -20.79 21.15 44.72
CA VAL A 125 -21.95 20.24 44.61
C VAL A 125 -21.60 19.09 43.64
N LYS A 126 -21.52 17.86 44.14
CA LYS A 126 -21.65 16.65 43.30
C LYS A 126 -23.13 16.29 43.22
N PRO A 127 -23.67 16.09 42.00
CA PRO A 127 -24.74 15.13 41.86
C PRO A 127 -24.43 14.09 40.78
N GLY A 128 -24.59 12.83 41.17
CA GLY A 128 -25.20 11.81 40.32
C GLY A 128 -24.38 11.32 39.14
N MET A 129 -23.52 10.34 39.40
CA MET A 129 -23.20 9.31 38.42
C MET A 129 -24.47 8.48 38.25
N ASP A 130 -25.18 8.63 37.14
CA ASP A 130 -26.20 7.68 36.67
C ASP A 130 -26.68 8.11 35.28
N LYS A 131 -26.08 7.56 34.22
CA LYS A 131 -26.78 7.00 33.04
C LYS A 131 -25.89 5.92 32.44
N HIS A 132 -26.36 4.68 32.52
CA HIS A 132 -25.90 3.55 31.73
C HIS A 132 -25.73 3.99 30.27
N MET A 133 -24.51 3.95 29.76
CA MET A 133 -24.24 4.07 28.33
C MET A 133 -24.52 2.69 27.74
N ASP A 134 -25.73 2.52 27.22
CA ASP A 134 -26.19 1.29 26.61
C ASP A 134 -25.30 0.93 25.41
N THR A 135 -24.85 -0.33 25.36
CA THR A 135 -23.96 -0.86 24.32
C THR A 135 -24.62 -0.93 22.94
N THR A 136 -25.90 -0.58 22.83
CA THR A 136 -26.70 -0.60 21.60
C THR A 136 -26.52 0.65 20.72
N ASP A 137 -25.86 1.72 21.21
CA ASP A 137 -25.67 2.98 20.46
C ASP A 137 -24.25 3.15 19.89
N MET A 138 -23.51 2.03 19.71
CA MET A 138 -22.29 2.05 18.91
C MET A 138 -22.66 2.08 17.42
N PRO A 139 -22.19 3.07 16.64
CA PRO A 139 -22.29 2.98 15.19
C PRO A 139 -21.58 1.70 14.74
N PRO A 140 -22.17 0.91 13.82
CA PRO A 140 -21.58 -0.34 13.41
C PRO A 140 -20.18 -0.07 12.87
N LYS A 141 -19.18 -0.76 13.42
CA LYS A 141 -17.83 -0.79 12.85
C LYS A 141 -17.96 -1.33 11.43
N LYS A 142 -17.98 -0.44 10.44
CA LYS A 142 -17.85 -0.85 9.04
C LYS A 142 -16.44 -1.43 8.92
N ASN A 143 -16.36 -2.75 8.78
CA ASN A 143 -15.16 -3.38 8.24
C ASN A 143 -14.97 -2.80 6.85
N MET A 144 -14.11 -1.79 6.73
CA MET A 144 -13.61 -1.33 5.45
C MET A 144 -12.46 -2.25 5.08
N ASP A 145 -12.82 -3.40 4.53
CA ASP A 145 -11.86 -4.24 3.85
C ASP A 145 -11.30 -3.42 2.67
N SER A 146 -10.10 -2.89 2.85
CA SER A 146 -9.37 -2.19 1.80
C SER A 146 -8.80 -3.23 0.86
N PHE A 147 -9.55 -3.58 -0.19
CA PHE A 147 -9.09 -4.56 -1.17
C PHE A 147 -8.27 -3.88 -2.27
N ILE A 148 -7.00 -4.27 -2.39
CA ILE A 148 -6.22 -4.04 -3.62
C ILE A 148 -6.58 -5.16 -4.58
N VAL A 149 -7.21 -4.84 -5.70
CA VAL A 149 -7.52 -5.82 -6.75
C VAL A 149 -6.40 -5.79 -7.79
N ILE A 150 -5.65 -6.87 -7.88
CA ILE A 150 -4.70 -7.12 -8.97
C ILE A 150 -5.48 -7.79 -10.10
N LYS A 151 -5.68 -7.09 -11.21
CA LYS A 151 -6.30 -7.66 -12.41
C LYS A 151 -5.23 -8.15 -13.37
N LYS A 152 -5.38 -9.36 -13.90
CA LYS A 152 -4.59 -9.84 -15.05
C LYS A 152 -5.10 -9.16 -16.34
N PRO A 153 -4.23 -8.84 -17.31
CA PRO A 153 -4.66 -8.36 -18.62
C PRO A 153 -5.49 -9.42 -19.34
N SER A 154 -6.45 -8.97 -20.16
CA SER A 154 -7.38 -9.77 -20.96
C SER A 154 -6.75 -10.29 -22.25
#